data_AF-A0A2S2R3J3-F1
#
_entry.id   AF-A0A2S2R3J3-F1
#
_cell.length_a   1.000
_cell.length_b   1.000
_cell.length_c   1.000
_cell.angle_alpha   90.00
_cell.angle_beta   90.00
_cell.angle_gamma   90.00
#
_symmetry.space_group_name_H-M   'P 1'
#
loop_
_entity.id
_entity.type
_entity.pdbx_description
1 polymer ?
#
loop_
_entity_poly.entity_id
_entity_poly.type
_entity_poly.pdbx_seq_one_letter_code
_entity_poly.pdbx_strand_id
1 'polypeptide(L)'
;MAIPPVIIGMVARATDWNQTKYDGPWPMTPKETSMVLPMVMQYLTPDWVAFFALGAISAAIMSSADSSVLSASSMFARNIYRMLLRQSASEMEIVWVMRLSIVVVAFSATTMAITIPSIYGLWSMCSDLVYVILFPQLIMVVHFKHHCNTYGSLAAYIVAFYIRMAGGEPLLGLKPMIHFPGWDGEKQLFPFRTTAMLCSLFTLVFVSWFTKWLFHNGMLAPHYDWFHCVVNIPEDAVRVGEPIEGEQMTTLTSGPKGAQYGAAVTTGLVGKDERNGRINPALDINDDEPSATTALQRKASVVGKVYKQGYEQTTGF
;
A
#
# COMPACT_ATOMS: atom_id res chain seq x y z
N MET A 1 3.50 5.38 -23.98
CA MET A 1 3.14 4.06 -24.55
C MET A 1 1.89 4.06 -25.44
N ALA A 2 1.24 5.21 -25.74
CA ALA A 2 0.03 5.23 -26.59
C ALA A 2 0.31 5.19 -28.11
N ILE A 3 1.55 5.51 -28.53
CA ILE A 3 1.90 5.65 -29.95
C ILE A 3 1.73 4.32 -30.72
N PRO A 4 2.25 3.16 -30.26
CA PRO A 4 2.12 1.91 -31.02
C PRO A 4 0.66 1.45 -31.22
N PRO A 5 -0.22 1.42 -30.19
CA PRO A 5 -1.64 1.11 -30.39
C PRO A 5 -2.35 2.05 -31.37
N VAL A 6 -2.03 3.34 -31.33
CA VAL A 6 -2.61 4.34 -32.25
C VAL A 6 -2.18 4.06 -33.69
N ILE A 7 -0.90 3.75 -33.94
CA ILE A 7 -0.42 3.37 -35.28
C ILE A 7 -1.14 2.13 -35.78
N ILE A 8 -1.26 1.09 -34.95
CA ILE A 8 -1.94 -0.16 -35.34
C ILE A 8 -3.43 0.10 -35.66
N GLY A 9 -4.11 0.95 -34.87
CA GLY A 9 -5.48 1.38 -35.15
C GLY A 9 -5.60 2.19 -36.45
N MET A 10 -4.64 3.07 -36.74
CA MET A 10 -4.61 3.82 -38.01
C MET A 10 -4.41 2.88 -39.21
N VAL A 11 -3.50 1.91 -39.10
CA VAL A 11 -3.28 0.88 -40.14
C VAL A 11 -4.58 0.10 -40.36
N ALA A 12 -5.20 -0.40 -39.29
CA ALA A 12 -6.46 -1.13 -39.37
C ALA A 12 -7.58 -0.31 -40.05
N ARG A 13 -7.61 1.00 -39.83
CA ARG A 13 -8.62 1.88 -40.42
C ARG A 13 -8.37 2.20 -41.89
N ALA A 14 -7.10 2.24 -42.31
CA ALA A 14 -6.66 2.55 -43.67
C ALA A 14 -6.67 1.34 -44.60
N THR A 15 -6.58 0.13 -44.07
CA THR A 15 -6.64 -1.13 -44.82
C THR A 15 -8.01 -1.37 -45.44
N ASP A 16 -8.03 -1.78 -46.71
CA ASP A 16 -9.23 -2.32 -47.36
C ASP A 16 -9.38 -3.82 -47.04
N TRP A 17 -10.21 -4.11 -46.04
CA TRP A 17 -10.39 -5.46 -45.51
C TRP A 17 -10.98 -6.43 -46.53
N ASN A 18 -11.70 -5.95 -47.55
CA ASN A 18 -12.26 -6.79 -48.62
C ASN A 18 -11.19 -7.44 -49.50
N GLN A 19 -9.97 -6.90 -49.51
CA GLN A 19 -8.83 -7.44 -50.27
C GLN A 19 -7.96 -8.38 -49.42
N THR A 20 -8.27 -8.53 -48.13
CA THR A 20 -7.54 -9.41 -47.22
C THR A 20 -8.22 -10.78 -47.11
N LYS A 21 -7.58 -11.75 -46.44
CA LYS A 21 -8.16 -13.06 -46.13
C LYS A 21 -9.27 -13.02 -45.05
N TYR A 22 -9.84 -11.84 -44.77
CA TYR A 22 -10.86 -11.63 -43.76
C TYR A 22 -12.25 -11.67 -44.40
N ASP A 23 -13.05 -12.68 -44.03
CA ASP A 23 -14.39 -12.92 -44.56
C ASP A 23 -15.52 -12.36 -43.66
N GLY A 24 -15.20 -11.46 -42.73
CA GLY A 24 -16.18 -10.93 -41.77
C GLY A 24 -17.01 -9.75 -42.29
N PRO A 25 -18.08 -9.37 -41.56
CA PRO A 25 -18.95 -8.27 -41.96
C PRO A 25 -18.22 -6.91 -41.91
N TRP A 26 -18.37 -6.11 -42.98
CA TRP A 26 -17.87 -4.74 -43.04
C TRP A 26 -19.04 -3.73 -43.06
N PRO A 27 -19.05 -2.68 -42.22
CA PRO A 27 -18.03 -2.27 -41.24
C PRO A 27 -17.93 -3.20 -40.02
N MET A 28 -16.71 -3.32 -39.46
CA MET A 28 -16.44 -4.15 -38.28
C MET A 28 -17.40 -3.84 -37.13
N THR A 29 -17.88 -4.89 -36.47
CA THR A 29 -18.69 -4.76 -35.27
C THR A 29 -17.86 -4.22 -34.09
N PRO A 30 -18.49 -3.69 -33.02
CA PRO A 30 -17.77 -3.24 -31.83
C PRO A 30 -16.91 -4.34 -31.16
N LYS A 31 -17.32 -5.61 -31.31
CA LYS A 31 -16.55 -6.76 -30.80
C LYS A 31 -15.28 -6.97 -31.59
N GLU A 32 -15.35 -6.94 -32.92
CA GLU A 32 -14.18 -7.05 -33.80
C GLU A 32 -13.24 -5.86 -33.63
N THR A 33 -13.80 -4.66 -33.45
CA THR A 33 -13.01 -3.45 -33.16
C THR A 33 -12.14 -3.60 -31.89
N SER A 34 -12.62 -4.33 -30.89
CA SER A 34 -11.87 -4.61 -29.66
C SER A 34 -10.72 -5.60 -29.89
N MET A 35 -10.76 -6.37 -30.97
CA MET A 35 -9.76 -7.37 -31.39
C MET A 35 -8.89 -6.87 -32.55
N VAL A 36 -8.84 -5.57 -32.79
CA VAL A 36 -8.08 -4.98 -33.91
C VAL A 36 -6.60 -5.35 -33.88
N LEU A 37 -5.97 -5.34 -32.69
CA LEU A 37 -4.56 -5.70 -32.57
C LEU A 37 -4.24 -7.11 -33.10
N PRO A 38 -4.89 -8.19 -32.60
CA PRO A 38 -4.63 -9.53 -33.12
C PRO A 38 -5.08 -9.69 -34.58
N MET A 39 -6.17 -9.03 -35.03
CA MET A 39 -6.59 -9.08 -36.42
C MET A 39 -5.54 -8.47 -37.36
N VAL A 40 -4.98 -7.31 -37.03
CA VAL A 40 -3.91 -6.70 -37.83
C VAL A 40 -2.70 -7.62 -37.89
N MET A 41 -2.29 -8.21 -36.76
CA MET A 41 -1.16 -9.13 -36.75
C MET A 41 -1.42 -10.39 -37.59
N GLN A 42 -2.63 -10.94 -37.55
CA GLN A 42 -2.96 -12.17 -38.27
C GLN A 42 -3.16 -11.97 -39.78
N TYR A 43 -3.82 -10.88 -40.19
CA TYR A 43 -4.26 -10.70 -41.58
C TYR A 43 -3.37 -9.77 -42.41
N LEU A 44 -2.59 -8.90 -41.77
CA LEU A 44 -1.73 -7.93 -42.47
C LEU A 44 -0.23 -8.26 -42.39
N THR A 45 0.15 -9.32 -41.68
CA THR A 45 1.55 -9.77 -41.59
C THR A 45 1.71 -11.19 -42.15
N PRO A 46 2.90 -11.58 -42.65
CA PRO A 46 3.13 -12.95 -43.10
C PRO A 46 3.04 -13.93 -41.93
N ASP A 47 2.63 -15.18 -42.21
CA ASP A 47 2.25 -16.18 -41.19
C ASP A 47 3.30 -16.38 -40.09
N TRP A 48 4.59 -16.33 -40.43
CA TRP A 48 5.68 -16.46 -39.45
C TRP A 48 5.77 -15.25 -38.50
N VAL A 49 5.57 -14.03 -38.99
CA VAL A 49 5.55 -12.81 -38.15
C VAL A 49 4.32 -12.83 -37.26
N ALA A 50 3.15 -13.20 -37.80
CA ALA A 50 1.92 -13.32 -37.02
C ALA A 50 2.10 -14.30 -35.85
N PHE A 51 2.72 -15.45 -36.08
CA PHE A 51 3.00 -16.45 -35.05
C PHE A 51 3.88 -15.89 -33.93
N PHE A 52 5.03 -15.30 -34.27
CA PHE A 52 5.91 -14.71 -33.26
C PHE A 52 5.29 -13.49 -32.56
N ALA A 53 4.56 -12.64 -33.28
CA ALA A 53 3.93 -11.44 -32.73
C ALA A 53 2.80 -11.78 -31.75
N LEU A 54 1.89 -12.69 -32.11
CA LEU A 54 0.82 -13.13 -31.22
C LEU A 54 1.37 -13.92 -30.03
N GLY A 55 2.43 -14.71 -30.24
CA GLY A 55 3.16 -15.38 -29.16
C GLY A 55 3.80 -14.39 -28.18
N ALA A 56 4.46 -13.35 -28.69
CA ALA A 56 5.07 -12.30 -27.87
C ALA A 56 4.04 -11.49 -27.08
N ILE A 57 2.90 -11.14 -27.70
CA ILE A 57 1.80 -10.46 -27.01
C ILE A 57 1.24 -11.34 -25.89
N SER A 58 1.03 -12.63 -26.16
CA SER A 58 0.52 -13.58 -25.17
C SER A 58 1.50 -13.74 -24.00
N ALA A 59 2.80 -13.87 -24.28
CA ALA A 59 3.84 -13.95 -23.26
C ALA A 59 3.92 -12.68 -22.39
N ALA A 60 3.79 -11.49 -23.01
CA ALA A 60 3.80 -10.22 -22.29
C ALA A 60 2.58 -10.03 -21.38
N ILE A 61 1.40 -10.48 -21.82
CA ILE A 61 0.19 -10.44 -20.99
C ILE A 61 0.31 -11.43 -19.83
N MET A 62 0.84 -12.63 -20.07
CA MET A 62 1.03 -13.65 -19.05
C MET A 62 1.97 -13.15 -17.93
N SER A 63 3.12 -12.56 -18.27
CA SER A 63 4.04 -12.03 -17.25
C SER A 63 3.44 -10.87 -16.44
N SER A 64 2.61 -10.04 -17.06
CA SER A 64 1.89 -8.94 -16.39
C SER A 64 0.81 -9.47 -15.44
N ALA A 65 0.07 -10.51 -15.88
CA ALA A 65 -0.93 -11.18 -15.08
C ALA A 65 -0.30 -11.89 -13.88
N ASP A 66 0.79 -12.63 -14.09
CA ASP A 66 1.52 -13.34 -13.03
C ASP A 66 2.00 -12.38 -11.95
N SER A 67 2.61 -11.26 -12.36
CA SER A 67 3.09 -10.23 -11.45
C SER A 67 1.95 -9.59 -10.64
N SER A 68 0.79 -9.39 -11.27
CA SER A 68 -0.39 -8.82 -10.61
C SER A 68 -0.99 -9.78 -9.59
N VAL A 69 -1.14 -11.05 -9.94
CA VAL A 69 -1.65 -12.11 -9.05
C VAL A 69 -0.71 -12.33 -7.88
N LEU A 70 0.60 -12.36 -8.13
CA LEU A 70 1.61 -12.50 -7.08
C LEU A 70 1.62 -11.29 -6.14
N SER A 71 1.53 -10.08 -6.68
CA SER A 71 1.46 -8.84 -5.89
C SER A 71 0.23 -8.84 -4.97
N ALA A 72 -0.95 -9.14 -5.52
CA ALA A 72 -2.19 -9.22 -4.75
C ALA A 72 -2.13 -10.30 -3.65
N SER A 73 -1.60 -11.49 -3.99
CA SER A 73 -1.47 -12.61 -3.05
C SER A 73 -0.47 -12.32 -1.93
N SER A 74 0.64 -11.63 -2.24
CA SER A 74 1.64 -11.19 -1.27
C SER A 74 1.07 -10.16 -0.30
N MET A 75 0.34 -9.16 -0.82
CA MET A 75 -0.35 -8.18 0.01
C MET A 75 -1.40 -8.84 0.91
N PHE A 76 -2.17 -9.81 0.41
CA PHE A 76 -3.14 -10.53 1.23
C PHE A 76 -2.47 -11.33 2.36
N ALA A 77 -1.45 -12.13 2.05
CA ALA A 77 -0.77 -12.96 3.04
C ALA A 77 -0.06 -12.12 4.13
N ARG A 78 0.56 -11.00 3.74
CA ARG A 78 1.33 -10.16 4.67
C ARG A 78 0.47 -9.13 5.40
N ASN A 79 -0.44 -8.45 4.72
CA ASN A 79 -1.19 -7.33 5.29
C ASN A 79 -2.52 -7.77 5.91
N ILE A 80 -3.12 -8.86 5.43
CA ILE A 80 -4.38 -9.37 6.00
C ILE A 80 -4.10 -10.55 6.91
N TYR A 81 -3.54 -11.65 6.39
CA TYR A 81 -3.41 -12.87 7.18
C TYR A 81 -2.51 -12.70 8.41
N ARG A 82 -1.30 -12.15 8.22
CA ARG A 82 -0.36 -11.94 9.34
C ARG A 82 -0.88 -10.89 10.34
N MET A 83 -1.49 -9.80 9.89
CA MET A 83 -1.92 -8.73 10.82
C MET A 83 -3.24 -9.02 11.54
N LEU A 84 -4.23 -9.60 10.84
CA LEU A 84 -5.60 -9.79 11.37
C LEU A 84 -5.83 -11.18 11.97
N LEU A 85 -5.27 -12.25 11.39
CA LEU A 85 -5.58 -13.63 11.80
C LEU A 85 -4.52 -14.23 12.72
N ARG A 86 -3.23 -14.08 12.37
CA ARG A 86 -2.14 -14.69 13.13
C ARG A 86 -0.84 -13.88 13.09
N GLN A 87 -0.65 -13.04 14.10
CA GLN A 87 0.50 -12.12 14.24
C GLN A 87 1.86 -12.82 14.43
N SER A 88 1.84 -14.10 14.80
CA SER A 88 3.02 -14.95 15.00
C SER A 88 3.11 -16.08 13.96
N ALA A 89 2.56 -15.87 12.75
CA ALA A 89 2.73 -16.81 11.64
C ALA A 89 4.19 -16.91 11.21
N SER A 90 4.65 -18.13 10.92
CA SER A 90 6.00 -18.40 10.40
C SER A 90 6.08 -18.02 8.91
N GLU A 91 7.27 -17.69 8.40
CA GLU A 91 7.49 -17.40 6.97
C GLU A 91 7.04 -18.55 6.07
N MET A 92 7.21 -19.80 6.50
CA MET A 92 6.74 -20.98 5.76
C MET A 92 5.20 -21.01 5.64
N GLU A 93 4.50 -20.61 6.71
CA GLU A 93 3.04 -20.51 6.74
C GLU A 93 2.56 -19.39 5.80
N ILE A 94 3.24 -18.25 5.78
CA ILE A 94 2.94 -17.13 4.88
C ILE A 94 3.08 -17.55 3.41
N VAL A 95 4.11 -18.34 3.06
CA VAL A 95 4.29 -18.85 1.69
C VAL A 95 3.15 -19.80 1.29
N TRP A 96 2.71 -20.67 2.19
CA TRP A 96 1.56 -21.55 1.94
C TRP A 96 0.27 -20.76 1.72
N VAL A 97 0.01 -19.75 2.56
CA VAL A 97 -1.14 -18.85 2.42
C VAL A 97 -1.07 -18.07 1.10
N MET A 98 0.11 -17.61 0.71
CA MET A 98 0.32 -16.93 -0.57
C MET A 98 -0.03 -17.84 -1.75
N ARG A 99 0.44 -19.11 -1.74
CA ARG A 99 0.11 -20.09 -2.79
C ARG A 99 -1.40 -20.35 -2.89
N LEU A 100 -2.09 -20.50 -1.77
CA LEU A 100 -3.55 -20.65 -1.76
C LEU A 100 -4.25 -19.40 -2.30
N SER A 101 -3.76 -18.22 -1.91
CA SER A 101 -4.31 -16.93 -2.37
C SER A 101 -4.17 -16.75 -3.88
N ILE A 102 -3.04 -17.20 -4.47
CA ILE A 102 -2.85 -17.20 -5.93
C ILE A 102 -3.96 -17.98 -6.63
N VAL A 103 -4.29 -19.18 -6.14
CA VAL A 103 -5.36 -20.02 -6.72
C VAL A 103 -6.71 -19.32 -6.63
N VAL A 104 -7.03 -18.75 -5.46
CA VAL A 104 -8.31 -18.04 -5.25
C VAL A 104 -8.42 -16.81 -6.14
N VAL A 105 -7.38 -15.98 -6.20
CA VAL A 105 -7.34 -14.78 -7.02
C VAL A 105 -7.43 -15.15 -8.51
N ALA A 106 -6.67 -16.14 -8.98
CA ALA A 106 -6.72 -16.60 -10.36
C ALA A 106 -8.11 -17.13 -10.76
N PHE A 107 -8.76 -17.91 -9.89
CA PHE A 107 -10.12 -18.39 -10.12
C PHE A 107 -11.13 -17.24 -10.19
N SER A 108 -11.03 -16.27 -9.28
CA SER A 108 -11.91 -15.09 -9.27
C SER A 108 -11.71 -14.22 -10.52
N ALA A 109 -10.46 -13.98 -10.93
CA ALA A 109 -10.11 -13.22 -12.13
C ALA A 109 -10.60 -13.93 -13.40
N THR A 110 -10.46 -15.25 -13.48
CA THR A 110 -10.96 -16.07 -14.60
C THR A 110 -12.49 -15.99 -14.69
N THR A 111 -13.17 -16.07 -13.55
CA THR A 111 -14.64 -15.95 -13.48
C THR A 111 -15.09 -14.57 -13.97
N MET A 112 -14.41 -13.50 -13.54
CA MET A 112 -14.68 -12.14 -14.02
C MET A 112 -14.41 -12.00 -15.53
N ALA A 113 -13.32 -12.59 -16.03
CA ALA A 113 -12.97 -12.55 -17.45
C ALA A 113 -14.02 -13.22 -18.36
N ILE A 114 -14.66 -14.30 -17.89
CA ILE A 114 -15.71 -15.01 -18.65
C ILE A 114 -17.05 -14.28 -18.58
N THR A 115 -17.35 -13.61 -17.47
CA THR A 115 -18.67 -13.01 -17.21
C THR A 115 -18.81 -11.57 -17.71
N ILE A 116 -17.72 -10.79 -17.72
CA ILE A 116 -17.77 -9.35 -18.05
C ILE A 116 -17.52 -9.13 -19.54
N PRO A 117 -18.47 -8.49 -20.26
CA PRO A 117 -18.38 -8.34 -21.72
C PRO A 117 -17.42 -7.24 -22.19
N SER A 118 -16.97 -6.34 -21.30
CA SER A 118 -16.16 -5.17 -21.67
C SER A 118 -14.91 -5.02 -20.81
N ILE A 119 -13.74 -5.14 -21.46
CA ILE A 119 -12.42 -4.92 -20.86
C ILE A 119 -12.23 -3.44 -20.49
N TYR A 120 -12.62 -2.52 -21.38
CA TYR A 120 -12.49 -1.09 -21.15
C TYR A 120 -13.33 -0.62 -19.95
N GLY A 121 -14.54 -1.17 -19.81
CA GLY A 121 -15.40 -0.88 -18.67
C GLY A 121 -14.76 -1.32 -17.35
N LEU A 122 -14.23 -2.55 -17.28
CA LEU A 122 -13.56 -3.06 -16.08
C LEU A 122 -12.30 -2.24 -15.74
N TRP A 123 -11.51 -1.87 -16.75
CA TRP A 123 -10.34 -1.02 -16.56
C TRP A 123 -10.73 0.36 -16.02
N SER A 124 -11.72 1.03 -16.63
CA SER A 124 -12.21 2.33 -16.15
C SER A 124 -12.73 2.22 -14.71
N MET A 125 -13.45 1.15 -14.37
CA MET A 125 -13.96 0.93 -13.00
C MET A 125 -12.83 0.85 -11.97
N CYS A 126 -11.80 0.05 -12.27
CA CYS A 126 -10.64 -0.07 -11.38
C CYS A 126 -9.91 1.26 -11.25
N SER A 127 -9.67 1.96 -12.36
CA SER A 127 -9.04 3.29 -12.35
C SER A 127 -9.84 4.32 -11.57
N ASP A 128 -11.17 4.28 -11.65
CA ASP A 128 -12.03 5.19 -10.88
C ASP A 128 -11.89 4.99 -9.38
N LEU A 129 -11.86 3.73 -8.92
CA LEU A 129 -11.71 3.43 -7.50
C LEU A 129 -10.35 3.92 -6.98
N VAL A 130 -9.28 3.66 -7.75
CA VAL A 130 -7.93 4.15 -7.44
C VAL A 130 -7.91 5.68 -7.38
N TYR A 131 -8.55 6.35 -8.35
CA TYR A 131 -8.60 7.81 -8.42
C TYR A 131 -9.41 8.44 -7.28
N VAL A 132 -10.53 7.85 -6.88
CA VAL A 132 -11.41 8.43 -5.86
C VAL A 132 -10.90 8.16 -4.44
N ILE A 133 -10.27 7.00 -4.22
CA ILE A 133 -9.84 6.55 -2.89
C ILE A 133 -8.35 6.76 -2.66
N LEU A 134 -7.49 6.17 -3.49
CA LEU A 134 -6.05 6.12 -3.24
C LEU A 134 -5.37 7.45 -3.53
N PHE A 135 -5.76 8.13 -4.60
CA PHE A 135 -5.10 9.37 -5.01
C PHE A 135 -5.15 10.48 -3.94
N PRO A 136 -6.29 10.80 -3.30
CA PRO A 136 -6.34 11.74 -2.17
C PRO A 136 -5.46 11.33 -1.00
N GLN A 137 -5.46 10.05 -0.64
CA GLN A 137 -4.64 9.53 0.46
C GLN A 137 -3.15 9.67 0.15
N LEU A 138 -2.72 9.30 -1.06
CA LEU A 138 -1.33 9.38 -1.48
C LEU A 138 -0.83 10.83 -1.55
N ILE A 139 -1.60 11.75 -2.14
CA ILE A 139 -1.24 13.18 -2.15
C ILE A 139 -1.01 13.69 -0.74
N MET A 140 -1.95 13.40 0.14
CA MET A 140 -1.95 13.94 1.49
C MET A 140 -0.81 13.35 2.33
N VAL A 141 -0.56 12.04 2.23
CA VAL A 141 0.54 11.38 2.96
C VAL A 141 1.92 11.81 2.43
N VAL A 142 2.08 11.99 1.11
CA VAL A 142 3.37 12.35 0.50
C VAL A 142 3.70 13.83 0.68
N HIS A 143 2.76 14.74 0.42
CA HIS A 143 3.02 16.18 0.45
C HIS A 143 2.72 16.83 1.81
N PHE A 144 1.75 16.31 2.56
CA PHE A 144 1.24 16.91 3.79
C PHE A 144 1.21 15.92 4.95
N LYS A 145 2.29 15.15 5.13
CA LYS A 145 2.42 14.13 6.20
C LYS A 145 2.01 14.65 7.57
N HIS A 146 2.41 15.87 7.92
CA HIS A 146 2.07 16.48 9.20
C HIS A 146 0.59 16.78 9.38
N HIS A 147 -0.22 16.86 8.32
CA HIS A 147 -1.64 17.18 8.40
C HIS A 147 -2.54 15.95 8.28
N CYS A 148 -1.96 14.76 8.10
CA CYS A 148 -2.70 13.51 7.94
C CYS A 148 -2.72 12.68 9.22
N ASN A 149 -3.83 11.99 9.48
CA ASN A 149 -3.90 10.96 10.50
C ASN A 149 -4.68 9.73 10.01
N THR A 150 -4.59 8.63 10.75
CA THR A 150 -5.24 7.36 10.40
C THR A 150 -6.77 7.46 10.46
N TYR A 151 -7.34 8.23 11.40
CA TYR A 151 -8.79 8.45 11.51
C TYR A 151 -9.37 9.15 10.27
N GLY A 152 -8.71 10.21 9.80
CA GLY A 152 -9.11 10.97 8.63
C GLY A 152 -8.91 10.18 7.35
N SER A 153 -7.84 9.37 7.25
CA SER A 153 -7.65 8.44 6.13
C SER A 153 -8.76 7.39 6.05
N LEU A 154 -9.13 6.79 7.18
CA LEU A 154 -10.21 5.80 7.27
C LEU A 154 -11.58 6.42 6.98
N ALA A 155 -11.89 7.57 7.56
CA ALA A 155 -13.14 8.29 7.30
C ALA A 155 -13.26 8.69 5.83
N ALA A 156 -12.19 9.22 5.25
CA ALA A 156 -12.13 9.55 3.83
C ALA A 156 -12.34 8.33 2.93
N TYR A 157 -11.74 7.18 3.27
CA TYR A 157 -11.95 5.93 2.55
C TYR A 157 -13.42 5.52 2.53
N ILE A 158 -14.07 5.52 3.70
CA ILE A 158 -15.48 5.12 3.85
C ILE A 158 -16.39 6.07 3.08
N VAL A 159 -16.18 7.38 3.23
CA VAL A 159 -16.97 8.41 2.53
C VAL A 159 -16.76 8.32 1.02
N ALA A 160 -15.52 8.18 0.56
CA ALA A 160 -15.18 8.02 -0.86
C ALA A 160 -15.88 6.81 -1.48
N PHE A 161 -15.79 5.66 -0.80
CA PHE A 161 -16.42 4.43 -1.25
C PHE A 161 -17.94 4.57 -1.28
N TYR A 162 -18.54 5.13 -0.23
CA TYR A 162 -19.98 5.35 -0.17
C TYR A 162 -20.48 6.26 -1.29
N ILE A 163 -19.86 7.43 -1.49
CA ILE A 163 -20.24 8.36 -2.55
C ILE A 163 -20.05 7.72 -3.94
N ARG A 164 -18.96 6.97 -4.13
CA ARG A 164 -18.69 6.29 -5.41
C ARG A 164 -19.72 5.22 -5.73
N MET A 165 -20.15 4.43 -4.74
CA MET A 165 -21.20 3.42 -4.89
C MET A 165 -22.58 4.07 -5.07
N ALA A 166 -22.86 5.17 -4.38
CA ALA A 166 -24.12 5.89 -4.45
C ALA A 166 -24.35 6.59 -5.81
N GLY A 167 -23.27 6.95 -6.52
CA GLY A 167 -23.31 7.50 -7.88
C GLY A 167 -23.76 6.53 -8.97
N GLY A 168 -23.97 5.24 -8.64
CA GLY A 168 -24.38 4.20 -9.57
C GLY A 168 -23.25 3.75 -10.49
N GLU A 169 -23.35 2.51 -10.98
CA GLU A 169 -22.42 2.00 -11.98
C GLU A 169 -23.15 1.16 -13.03
N PRO A 170 -23.20 1.62 -14.29
CA PRO A 170 -23.87 0.91 -15.37
C PRO A 170 -23.31 -0.51 -15.62
N LEU A 171 -22.00 -0.70 -15.39
CA LEU A 171 -21.33 -1.99 -15.61
C LEU A 171 -21.69 -3.06 -14.58
N LEU A 172 -22.03 -2.66 -13.35
CA LEU A 172 -22.42 -3.55 -12.26
C LEU A 172 -23.96 -3.65 -12.11
N GLY A 173 -24.72 -3.00 -12.99
CA GLY A 173 -26.19 -2.92 -12.91
C GLY A 173 -26.70 -2.11 -11.71
N LEU A 174 -25.85 -1.31 -11.07
CA LEU A 174 -26.20 -0.52 -9.90
C LEU A 174 -26.88 0.78 -10.34
N LYS A 175 -28.20 0.86 -10.11
CA LYS A 175 -28.96 2.09 -10.32
C LYS A 175 -28.45 3.19 -9.37
N PRO A 176 -28.20 4.42 -9.84
CA PRO A 176 -27.75 5.51 -8.97
C PRO A 176 -28.77 5.79 -7.88
N MET A 177 -28.32 5.82 -6.63
CA MET A 177 -29.15 6.22 -5.48
C MET A 177 -29.18 7.73 -5.32
N ILE A 178 -28.08 8.41 -5.64
CA ILE A 178 -27.97 9.88 -5.60
C ILE A 178 -28.00 10.41 -7.03
N HIS A 179 -29.03 11.19 -7.34
CA HIS A 179 -29.15 11.89 -8.61
C HIS A 179 -28.41 13.22 -8.49
N PHE A 180 -27.23 13.32 -9.08
CA PHE A 180 -26.46 14.56 -9.07
C PHE A 180 -27.07 15.61 -10.03
N PRO A 181 -26.90 16.92 -9.77
CA PRO A 181 -27.46 17.98 -10.62
C PRO A 181 -26.96 17.86 -12.07
N GLY A 182 -27.87 17.82 -13.04
CA GLY A 182 -27.57 17.50 -14.45
C GLY A 182 -27.93 16.06 -14.87
N TRP A 183 -28.91 15.46 -14.19
CA TRP A 183 -29.45 14.14 -14.50
C TRP A 183 -30.40 14.18 -15.70
N ASP A 184 -30.03 13.51 -16.80
CA ASP A 184 -30.82 13.45 -18.04
C ASP A 184 -31.52 12.09 -18.23
N GLY A 185 -31.88 11.41 -17.14
CA GLY A 185 -32.59 10.12 -17.19
C GLY A 185 -31.72 8.89 -17.48
N GLU A 186 -30.67 9.01 -18.30
CA GLU A 186 -29.80 7.88 -18.70
C GLU A 186 -28.31 8.08 -18.40
N LYS A 187 -27.83 9.34 -18.38
CA LYS A 187 -26.42 9.66 -18.17
C LYS A 187 -26.29 10.81 -17.19
N GLN A 188 -25.38 10.64 -16.23
CA GLN A 188 -25.01 11.70 -15.32
C GLN A 188 -23.92 12.55 -15.97
N LEU A 189 -24.27 13.73 -16.50
CA LEU A 189 -23.32 14.64 -17.14
C LEU A 189 -22.37 15.30 -16.13
N PHE A 190 -22.75 15.34 -14.86
CA PHE A 190 -21.93 15.91 -13.80
C PHE A 190 -20.68 15.05 -13.57
N PRO A 191 -19.48 15.65 -13.41
CA PRO A 191 -18.25 14.92 -13.11
C PRO A 191 -18.26 14.39 -11.67
N PHE A 192 -19.07 13.36 -11.44
CA PHE A 192 -19.31 12.78 -10.14
C PHE A 192 -18.04 12.14 -9.56
N ARG A 193 -17.15 11.64 -10.41
CA ARG A 193 -15.87 11.02 -10.04
C ARG A 193 -14.93 12.03 -9.39
N THR A 194 -14.76 13.21 -10.01
CA THR A 194 -13.91 14.28 -9.44
C THR A 194 -14.54 14.86 -8.18
N THR A 195 -15.86 14.96 -8.15
CA THR A 195 -16.57 15.43 -6.94
C THR A 195 -16.40 14.47 -5.78
N ALA A 196 -16.52 13.16 -6.01
CA ALA A 196 -16.26 12.15 -4.99
C ALA A 196 -14.81 12.20 -4.47
N MET A 197 -13.84 12.42 -5.37
CA MET A 197 -12.43 12.60 -5.03
C MET A 197 -12.20 13.87 -4.18
N LEU A 198 -12.83 14.99 -4.54
CA LEU A 198 -12.71 16.23 -3.76
C LEU A 198 -13.39 16.11 -2.40
N CYS A 199 -14.55 15.46 -2.33
CA CYS A 199 -15.22 15.18 -1.06
C CYS A 199 -14.37 14.29 -0.15
N SER A 200 -13.70 13.26 -0.69
CA SER A 200 -12.81 12.41 0.10
C SER A 200 -11.57 13.14 0.57
N LEU A 201 -10.96 13.99 -0.28
CA LEU A 201 -9.84 14.85 0.10
C LEU A 201 -10.23 15.85 1.18
N PHE A 202 -11.37 16.51 1.04
CA PHE A 202 -11.90 17.43 2.05
C PHE A 202 -12.17 16.70 3.36
N THR A 203 -12.82 15.53 3.31
CA THR A 203 -13.09 14.71 4.50
C THR A 203 -11.79 14.31 5.19
N LEU A 204 -10.77 13.94 4.43
CA LEU A 204 -9.46 13.56 4.98
C LEU A 204 -8.85 14.72 5.77
N VAL A 205 -8.78 15.91 5.16
CA VAL A 205 -8.21 17.11 5.81
C VAL A 205 -9.05 17.52 7.02
N PHE A 206 -10.37 17.59 6.85
CA PHE A 206 -11.30 18.03 7.89
C PHE A 206 -11.27 17.10 9.10
N VAL A 207 -11.43 15.79 8.90
CA VAL A 207 -11.40 14.81 9.99
C VAL A 207 -10.00 14.77 10.61
N SER A 208 -8.93 14.86 9.81
CA SER A 208 -7.58 14.86 10.37
C SER A 208 -7.31 16.09 11.26
N TRP A 209 -7.79 17.26 10.84
CA TRP A 209 -7.71 18.49 11.63
C TRP A 209 -8.61 18.42 12.86
N PHE A 210 -9.87 18.00 12.70
CA PHE A 210 -10.86 17.90 13.76
C PHE A 210 -10.40 16.96 14.87
N THR A 211 -9.90 15.77 14.52
CA THR A 211 -9.39 14.82 15.52
C THR A 211 -8.21 15.41 16.30
N LYS A 212 -7.27 16.12 15.63
CA LYS A 212 -6.16 16.77 16.35
C LYS A 212 -6.61 17.86 17.30
N TRP A 213 -7.52 18.71 16.83
CA TRP A 213 -8.11 19.77 17.64
C TRP A 213 -8.81 19.18 18.89
N LEU A 214 -9.54 18.08 18.72
CA LEU A 214 -10.27 17.41 19.79
C LEU A 214 -9.37 16.82 20.89
N PHE A 215 -8.24 16.20 20.50
CA PHE A 215 -7.26 15.67 21.43
C PHE A 215 -6.38 16.77 22.07
N HIS A 216 -6.01 17.82 21.33
CA HIS A 216 -5.19 18.93 21.88
C HIS A 216 -5.98 19.79 22.89
N ASN A 217 -7.29 19.96 22.69
CA ASN A 217 -8.13 20.73 23.63
C ASN A 217 -8.59 19.91 24.84
N GLY A 218 -8.15 18.65 24.98
CA GLY A 218 -8.50 17.79 26.11
C GLY A 218 -9.97 17.39 26.18
N MET A 219 -10.74 17.54 25.10
CA MET A 219 -12.17 17.17 25.07
C MET A 219 -12.37 15.65 25.00
N LEU A 220 -11.40 14.91 24.46
CA LEU A 220 -11.38 13.45 24.48
C LEU A 220 -10.23 12.94 25.36
N ALA A 221 -10.54 12.00 26.25
CA ALA A 221 -9.53 11.35 27.06
C ALA A 221 -8.53 10.59 26.15
N PRO A 222 -7.22 10.61 26.47
CA PRO A 222 -6.19 9.91 25.67
C PRO A 222 -6.43 8.40 25.49
N HIS A 223 -7.23 7.79 26.37
CA HIS A 223 -7.64 6.39 26.27
C HIS A 223 -8.51 6.08 25.03
N TYR A 224 -9.18 7.08 24.45
CA TYR A 224 -9.99 6.89 23.23
C TYR A 224 -9.16 6.95 21.93
N ASP A 225 -7.84 7.11 22.00
CA ASP A 225 -6.97 7.03 20.81
C ASP A 225 -6.66 5.57 20.44
N TRP A 226 -7.64 4.86 19.87
CA TRP A 226 -7.54 3.46 19.43
C TRP A 226 -6.37 3.22 18.45
N PHE A 227 -6.12 4.15 17.53
CA PHE A 227 -5.01 4.03 16.59
C PHE A 227 -3.69 4.60 17.14
N HIS A 228 -3.69 5.13 18.37
CA HIS A 228 -2.55 5.82 19.00
C HIS A 228 -1.90 6.84 18.06
N CYS A 229 -2.66 7.56 17.25
CA CYS A 229 -2.12 8.37 16.16
C CYS A 229 -1.98 9.86 16.49
N VAL A 230 -2.57 10.31 17.61
CA VAL A 230 -2.70 11.74 17.91
C VAL A 230 -2.06 12.10 19.25
N VAL A 231 -2.27 11.30 20.29
CA VAL A 231 -1.60 11.51 21.57
C VAL A 231 -0.51 10.45 21.72
N ASN A 232 0.74 10.87 21.57
CA ASN A 232 1.91 10.03 21.81
C ASN A 232 2.14 9.96 23.33
N ILE A 233 1.34 9.17 24.05
CA ILE A 233 1.58 8.93 25.48
C ILE A 233 2.85 8.07 25.57
N PRO A 234 3.94 8.52 26.22
CA PRO A 234 5.07 7.64 26.50
C PRO A 234 4.55 6.48 27.39
N GLU A 235 4.93 5.24 27.05
CA GLU A 235 4.46 4.02 27.72
C GLU A 235 4.69 4.04 29.26
N ASP A 236 5.56 4.92 29.75
CA ASP A 236 5.86 5.13 31.17
C ASP A 236 4.68 5.71 31.98
N ALA A 237 3.72 6.41 31.35
CA ALA A 237 2.58 7.01 32.06
C ALA A 237 1.44 6.02 32.34
N VAL A 238 1.51 4.79 31.82
CA VAL A 238 0.45 3.76 32.00
C VAL A 238 0.68 2.91 33.27
N ARG A 239 1.82 3.08 33.97
CA ARG A 239 2.08 2.42 35.26
C ARG A 239 1.96 3.38 36.45
N VAL A 240 0.79 3.97 36.68
CA VAL A 240 0.46 4.52 38.01
C VAL A 240 -0.99 4.19 38.36
N GLY A 241 -1.22 2.94 38.76
CA GLY A 241 -2.25 2.64 39.75
C GLY A 241 -1.53 2.48 41.08
N GLU A 242 -1.68 3.44 41.98
CA GLU A 242 -1.24 3.29 43.37
C GLU A 242 -2.00 2.11 43.98
N PRO A 243 -1.32 1.07 44.52
CA PRO A 243 -2.01 0.08 45.32
C PRO A 243 -2.36 0.71 46.67
N ILE A 244 -3.65 0.69 46.95
CA ILE A 244 -4.30 1.09 48.20
C ILE A 244 -3.55 0.44 49.37
N GLU A 245 -3.19 1.25 50.36
CA GLU A 245 -2.62 0.81 51.63
C GLU A 245 -3.46 -0.30 52.27
N GLY A 246 -2.77 -1.37 52.68
CA GLY A 246 -3.29 -2.30 53.68
C GLY A 246 -3.91 -3.59 53.12
N GLU A 247 -3.08 -4.56 52.79
CA GLU A 247 -3.19 -5.95 53.28
C GLU A 247 -2.02 -6.79 52.76
N GLN A 248 -1.60 -7.78 53.57
CA GLN A 248 -0.57 -8.80 53.31
C GLN A 248 0.87 -8.47 53.75
N MET A 249 1.01 -8.27 55.05
CA MET A 249 2.09 -8.89 55.82
C MET A 249 2.05 -10.42 55.62
N THR A 250 2.82 -10.98 54.70
CA THR A 250 3.47 -12.31 54.80
C THR A 250 4.23 -12.64 53.50
N THR A 251 5.52 -12.37 53.47
CA THR A 251 6.57 -13.31 53.02
C THR A 251 7.93 -12.62 53.13
N LEU A 252 8.59 -12.89 54.25
CA LEU A 252 10.01 -12.62 54.46
C LEU A 252 10.85 -13.57 53.59
N THR A 253 12.13 -13.19 53.38
CA THR A 253 13.27 -13.89 52.73
C THR A 253 13.39 -13.61 51.22
N SER A 254 14.50 -13.13 50.64
CA SER A 254 15.91 -12.98 51.03
C SER A 254 16.71 -12.21 49.93
N GLY A 255 17.69 -11.37 50.28
CA GLY A 255 18.83 -10.99 49.38
C GLY A 255 19.06 -9.50 49.09
N PRO A 256 20.31 -8.95 49.20
CA PRO A 256 20.56 -7.51 49.31
C PRO A 256 20.82 -6.76 47.99
N LYS A 257 20.72 -5.44 48.11
CA LYS A 257 20.75 -4.35 47.11
C LYS A 257 22.09 -4.16 46.38
N GLY A 258 22.02 -3.63 45.15
CA GLY A 258 22.92 -2.55 44.70
C GLY A 258 23.41 -2.60 43.24
N ALA A 259 22.90 -1.71 42.38
CA ALA A 259 23.65 -0.80 41.49
C ALA A 259 22.77 -0.29 40.33
N GLN A 260 22.28 0.94 40.45
CA GLN A 260 21.81 1.77 39.34
C GLN A 260 23.01 2.52 38.73
N TYR A 261 23.09 2.59 37.40
CA TYR A 261 23.77 3.67 36.69
C TYR A 261 22.94 4.02 35.44
N GLY A 262 22.50 5.28 35.38
CA GLY A 262 21.75 5.85 34.27
C GLY A 262 22.62 6.58 33.25
N ALA A 263 22.00 6.84 32.10
CA ALA A 263 22.14 7.99 31.21
C ALA A 263 23.54 8.50 30.81
N ALA A 264 23.91 8.23 29.56
CA ALA A 264 24.49 9.21 28.62
C ALA A 264 24.68 8.56 27.25
N VAL A 265 24.01 9.09 26.20
CA VAL A 265 24.65 9.66 24.99
C VAL A 265 23.55 10.33 24.16
N THR A 266 23.64 11.64 24.11
CA THR A 266 22.93 12.56 23.21
C THR A 266 23.45 12.48 21.78
N THR A 267 22.50 12.66 20.85
CA THR A 267 22.61 13.28 19.51
C THR A 267 23.40 12.59 18.40
N GLY A 268 22.66 12.10 17.38
CA GLY A 268 23.17 11.96 16.01
C GLY A 268 22.25 11.11 15.12
N LEU A 269 21.58 11.77 14.17
CA LEU A 269 20.93 11.23 12.96
C LEU A 269 19.54 10.54 13.12
N VAL A 270 18.54 11.30 12.68
CA VAL A 270 17.35 10.89 11.89
C VAL A 270 17.01 9.38 11.89
N GLY A 271 15.88 9.07 12.53
CA GLY A 271 14.95 8.04 12.08
C GLY A 271 15.33 6.59 12.38
N LYS A 272 15.20 6.17 13.64
CA LYS A 272 15.00 4.76 14.01
C LYS A 272 14.19 4.68 15.30
N ASP A 273 12.89 4.91 15.18
CA ASP A 273 11.93 4.50 16.21
C ASP A 273 10.65 4.01 15.50
N GLU A 274 10.65 2.71 15.20
CA GLU A 274 9.42 1.97 14.95
C GLU A 274 8.78 1.66 16.32
N ARG A 275 7.56 2.15 16.52
CA ARG A 275 6.70 1.84 17.66
C ARG A 275 6.59 0.31 17.85
N ASN A 276 6.67 -0.15 19.10
CA ASN A 276 6.55 -1.54 19.58
C ASN A 276 7.78 -2.47 19.49
N GLY A 277 9.01 -1.97 19.39
CA GLY A 277 10.20 -2.82 19.54
C GLY A 277 10.32 -3.93 18.50
N ARG A 278 9.71 -3.75 17.32
CA ARG A 278 9.84 -4.65 16.17
C ARG A 278 10.58 -3.93 15.07
N ILE A 279 11.80 -4.39 14.79
CA ILE A 279 12.63 -3.94 13.68
C ILE A 279 12.03 -4.53 12.39
N ASN A 280 11.72 -3.68 11.41
CA ASN A 280 11.39 -4.12 10.06
C ASN A 280 12.65 -4.70 9.39
N PRO A 281 12.66 -6.00 9.03
CA PRO A 281 13.79 -6.58 8.29
C PRO A 281 13.92 -6.02 6.86
N ALA A 282 12.89 -5.32 6.34
CA ALA A 282 12.92 -4.66 5.03
C ALA A 282 13.63 -3.29 5.04
N LEU A 283 14.02 -2.78 6.23
CA LEU A 283 14.75 -1.53 6.42
C LEU A 283 16.22 -1.75 6.83
N ASP A 284 16.64 -3.02 6.97
CA ASP A 284 18.04 -3.38 7.16
C ASP A 284 18.73 -3.41 5.78
N ILE A 285 19.21 -2.25 5.36
CA ILE A 285 20.19 -2.17 4.27
C ILE A 285 21.55 -2.48 4.89
N ASN A 286 21.78 -3.72 5.29
CA ASN A 286 23.10 -4.25 5.68
C ASN A 286 23.03 -5.78 5.68
N ASP A 287 22.92 -6.38 4.50
CA ASP A 287 23.47 -7.72 4.29
C ASP A 287 24.62 -7.59 3.28
N ASP A 288 25.73 -8.23 3.65
CA ASP A 288 26.98 -8.43 2.91
C ASP A 288 28.03 -7.30 2.92
N GLU A 289 28.76 -7.12 4.03
CA GLU A 289 30.24 -6.99 4.01
C GLU A 289 30.86 -7.24 5.42
N PRO A 290 31.99 -7.98 5.52
CA PRO A 290 32.63 -8.27 6.79
C PRO A 290 33.27 -7.00 7.40
N SER A 291 32.88 -6.71 8.63
CA SER A 291 33.24 -5.55 9.45
C SER A 291 34.75 -5.24 9.55
N ALA A 292 35.22 -4.22 8.82
CA ALA A 292 36.55 -3.62 9.01
C ALA A 292 36.61 -2.55 10.12
N THR A 293 35.46 -2.06 10.60
CA THR A 293 35.35 -0.96 11.56
C THR A 293 35.46 -1.38 13.02
N THR A 294 35.09 -2.61 13.37
CA THR A 294 35.16 -3.13 14.74
C THR A 294 36.59 -3.47 15.17
N ALA A 295 37.48 -3.77 14.23
CA ALA A 295 38.90 -4.04 14.49
C ALA A 295 39.71 -2.76 14.76
N LEU A 296 39.36 -1.65 14.11
CA LEU A 296 40.02 -0.35 14.31
C LEU A 296 39.65 0.28 15.66
N GLN A 297 38.41 0.13 16.12
CA GLN A 297 38.00 0.62 17.45
C GLN A 297 38.63 -0.18 18.59
N ARG A 298 38.80 -1.51 18.45
CA ARG A 298 39.57 -2.29 19.43
C ARG A 298 41.04 -1.85 19.47
N LYS A 299 41.70 -1.63 18.33
CA LYS A 299 43.09 -1.14 18.30
C LYS A 299 43.23 0.28 18.88
N ALA A 300 42.30 1.18 18.61
CA ALA A 300 42.31 2.54 19.18
C ALA A 300 42.11 2.55 20.71
N SER A 301 41.24 1.66 21.23
CA SER A 301 41.01 1.54 22.68
C SER A 301 42.20 0.95 23.45
N VAL A 302 43.01 0.09 22.81
CA VAL A 302 44.23 -0.48 23.39
C VAL A 302 45.38 0.54 23.33
N VAL A 303 45.53 1.29 22.23
CA VAL A 303 46.55 2.34 22.11
C VAL A 303 46.28 3.51 23.06
N GLY A 304 45.02 3.88 23.28
CA GLY A 304 44.63 4.92 24.24
C GLY A 304 44.89 4.55 25.72
N LYS A 305 44.86 3.26 26.07
CA LYS A 305 45.21 2.79 27.43
C LYS A 305 46.72 2.79 27.68
N VAL A 306 47.54 2.53 26.65
CA VAL A 306 49.02 2.56 26.75
C VAL A 306 49.54 4.00 26.89
N TYR A 307 48.92 4.98 26.24
CA TYR A 307 49.31 6.40 26.40
C TYR A 307 48.93 7.01 27.75
N LYS A 308 47.86 6.53 28.40
CA LYS A 308 47.46 7.01 29.74
C LYS A 308 48.34 6.44 30.85
N GLN A 309 48.79 5.19 30.74
CA GLN A 309 49.73 4.58 31.69
C GLN A 309 51.16 5.14 31.58
N GLY A 310 51.57 5.68 30.43
CA GLY A 310 52.89 6.29 30.25
C GLY A 310 53.02 7.73 30.73
N TYR A 311 51.91 8.45 30.94
CA TYR A 311 51.92 9.85 31.40
C TYR A 311 51.81 9.98 32.93
N GLU A 312 51.25 8.97 33.61
CA GLU A 312 51.15 8.91 35.08
C GLU A 312 52.46 8.44 35.76
N GLN A 313 53.50 8.04 35.01
CA GLN A 313 54.80 7.64 35.57
C GLN A 313 55.90 8.71 35.48
N THR A 314 55.64 9.89 34.91
CA THR A 314 56.67 10.96 34.76
C THR A 314 56.28 12.32 35.34
N THR A 315 55.12 12.46 35.99
CA THR A 315 54.78 13.68 36.73
C THR A 315 54.08 13.35 38.05
N GLY A 316 54.87 13.25 39.12
CA GLY A 316 54.39 13.00 40.48
C GLY A 316 55.55 12.78 41.44
N PHE A 317 56.16 13.88 41.88
CA PHE A 317 56.80 13.96 43.20
C PHE A 317 55.75 13.74 44.30
#